data_AF-A0A024P2Z0-F1
#
_entry.id   AF-A0A024P2Z0-F1
#
_cell.length_a   1.000
_cell.length_b   1.000
_cell.length_c   1.000
_cell.angle_alpha   90.00
_cell.angle_beta   90.00
_cell.angle_gamma   90.00
#
_symmetry.space_group_name_H-M   'P 1'
#
loop_
_entity.id
_entity.type
_entity.pdbx_description
1 polymer ?
#
loop_
_entity_poly.entity_id
_entity_poly.type
_entity_poly.pdbx_seq_one_letter_code
_entity_poly.pdbx_strand_id
1 'polypeptide(L)'
;MRKATKWFLLTIGCVVGLVGLIIIIFIVEMTPSTGKEEEVKEKASAYLESQFSGQMEIYDTLYDNMGNFNGFEYAAKVTNTTNGVDFLVYEQKDTGEMVDTYAVSFFEEKLNNLIIDDIKTRFSEAEMIVSSYSGTDIDSEYVGEVALPNIQDLNVSPTISIWLNRGRKANDEKKINELIDILKSEVELPHASIKVEYQGGNENDGILIREY
;
A
#
# COMPACT_ATOMS: atom_id res chain seq x y z
N MET A 1 18.81 35.63 44.54
CA MET A 1 17.84 35.35 43.45
C MET A 1 16.42 35.53 43.98
N ARG A 2 15.60 36.35 43.31
CA ARG A 2 14.19 36.57 43.70
C ARG A 2 13.44 35.24 43.63
N LYS A 3 12.53 34.97 44.59
CA LYS A 3 11.76 33.71 44.66
C LYS A 3 11.14 33.34 43.30
N ALA A 4 10.65 34.35 42.56
CA ALA A 4 10.09 34.19 41.21
C ALA A 4 11.05 33.55 40.19
N THR A 5 12.35 33.90 40.20
CA THR A 5 13.34 33.34 39.26
C THR A 5 13.60 31.85 39.53
N LYS A 6 13.57 31.42 40.80
CA LYS A 6 13.72 30.00 41.16
C LYS A 6 12.53 29.16 40.68
N TRP A 7 11.32 29.67 40.87
CA TRP A 7 10.10 29.02 40.39
C TRP A 7 10.07 28.94 38.86
N PHE A 8 10.45 30.02 38.17
CA PHE A 8 10.54 30.04 36.70
C PHE A 8 11.53 29.00 36.15
N LEU A 9 12.73 28.91 36.72
CA LEU A 9 13.74 27.92 36.29
C LEU A 9 13.28 26.47 36.56
N LEU A 10 12.59 26.23 37.68
CA LEU A 10 12.04 24.92 38.01
C LEU A 10 10.93 24.51 37.03
N THR A 11 10.04 25.43 36.67
CA THR A 11 9.01 25.19 35.65
C THR A 11 9.62 24.88 34.29
N ILE A 12 10.63 25.64 33.83
CA ILE A 12 11.34 25.35 32.57
C ILE A 12 12.00 23.97 32.63
N GLY A 13 12.68 23.64 33.73
CA GLY A 13 13.30 22.32 33.91
C GLY A 13 12.29 21.18 33.81
N CYS A 14 11.11 21.31 34.44
CA CYS A 14 10.03 20.32 34.31
C CYS A 14 9.51 20.21 32.87
N VAL A 15 9.31 21.33 32.17
CA VAL A 15 8.85 21.32 30.78
C VAL A 15 9.87 20.64 29.87
N VAL A 16 11.16 20.99 30.00
CA VAL A 16 12.23 20.37 29.21
C VAL A 16 12.34 18.87 29.51
N GLY A 17 12.23 18.48 30.79
CA GLY A 17 12.22 17.07 31.18
C GLY A 17 11.04 16.31 30.57
N LEU A 18 9.85 16.91 30.58
CA LEU A 18 8.64 16.30 30.01
C LEU A 18 8.73 16.17 28.48
N VAL A 19 9.21 17.21 27.79
CA VAL A 19 9.47 17.16 26.34
C VAL A 19 10.50 16.10 26.00
N GLY A 20 11.60 16.02 26.78
CA GLY A 20 12.62 14.99 26.59
C GLY A 20 12.08 13.57 26.76
N LEU A 21 11.20 13.35 27.74
CA LEU A 21 10.55 12.05 27.95
C LEU A 21 9.63 11.69 26.77
N ILE A 22 8.83 12.63 26.28
CA ILE A 22 7.95 12.42 25.11
C ILE A 22 8.78 12.03 23.88
N ILE A 23 9.91 12.70 23.64
CA ILE A 23 10.81 12.37 22.53
C ILE A 23 11.34 10.94 22.65
N ILE A 24 11.74 10.50 23.85
CA ILE A 24 12.24 9.14 24.07
C ILE A 24 11.14 8.11 23.81
N ILE A 25 9.93 8.33 24.34
CA ILE A 25 8.78 7.44 24.10
C ILE A 25 8.51 7.32 22.61
N PHE A 26 8.48 8.45 21.90
CA PHE A 26 8.26 8.49 20.46
C PHE A 26 9.32 7.69 19.69
N ILE A 27 10.62 7.85 20.02
CA ILE A 27 11.70 7.09 19.37
C ILE A 27 11.52 5.58 19.61
N VAL A 28 11.16 5.18 20.83
CA VAL A 28 10.94 3.77 21.17
C VAL A 28 9.76 3.20 20.41
N GLU A 29 8.62 3.90 20.35
CA GLU A 29 7.43 3.47 19.60
C GLU A 29 7.70 3.39 18.10
N MET A 30 8.51 4.29 17.54
CA MET A 30 8.82 4.30 16.10
C MET A 30 9.86 3.26 15.68
N THR A 31 10.51 2.59 16.64
CA THR A 31 11.58 1.62 16.36
C THR A 31 11.01 0.19 16.33
N PRO A 32 11.27 -0.60 15.28
CA PRO A 32 10.83 -2.00 15.24
C PRO A 32 11.51 -2.83 16.34
N SER A 33 10.76 -3.79 16.88
CA SER A 33 11.27 -4.73 17.88
C SER A 33 11.79 -5.99 17.19
N THR A 34 13.08 -6.29 17.38
CA THR A 34 13.71 -7.50 16.82
C THR A 34 12.98 -8.78 17.22
N GLY A 35 12.46 -8.84 18.45
CA GLY A 35 11.69 -10.00 18.93
C GLY A 35 10.36 -10.16 18.20
N LYS A 36 9.65 -9.06 17.91
CA LYS A 36 8.41 -9.10 17.12
C LYS A 36 8.68 -9.42 15.65
N GLU A 37 9.81 -8.94 15.10
CA GLU A 37 10.24 -9.29 13.74
C GLU A 37 10.56 -10.77 13.61
N GLU A 38 11.21 -11.37 14.61
CA GLU A 38 11.45 -12.81 14.67
C GLU A 38 10.14 -13.60 14.79
N GLU A 39 9.23 -13.17 15.68
CA GLU A 39 7.91 -13.80 15.86
C GLU A 39 7.08 -13.80 14.58
N VAL A 40 6.99 -12.67 13.88
CA VAL A 40 6.20 -12.58 12.64
C VAL A 40 6.80 -13.43 11.53
N LYS A 41 8.14 -13.54 11.45
CA LYS A 41 8.82 -14.43 10.49
C LYS A 41 8.54 -15.90 10.79
N GLU A 42 8.54 -16.30 12.05
CA GLU A 42 8.21 -17.68 12.46
C GLU A 42 6.76 -18.02 12.10
N LYS A 43 5.80 -17.18 12.50
CA LYS A 43 4.37 -17.37 12.17
C LYS A 43 4.13 -17.40 10.67
N ALA A 44 4.72 -16.47 9.92
CA ALA A 44 4.60 -16.42 8.48
C ALA A 44 5.23 -17.64 7.81
N SER A 45 6.38 -18.13 8.29
CA SER A 45 7.00 -19.36 7.77
C SER A 45 6.05 -20.56 7.92
N ALA A 46 5.49 -20.75 9.11
CA ALA A 46 4.53 -21.83 9.37
C ALA A 46 3.27 -21.71 8.52
N TYR A 47 2.76 -20.48 8.33
CA TYR A 47 1.63 -20.22 7.43
C TYR A 47 1.95 -20.59 5.99
N LEU A 48 3.09 -20.12 5.47
CA LEU A 48 3.52 -20.36 4.09
C LEU A 48 3.71 -21.84 3.80
N GLU A 49 4.33 -22.59 4.72
CA GLU A 49 4.47 -24.05 4.61
C GLU A 49 3.12 -24.78 4.55
N SER A 50 2.08 -24.21 5.16
CA SER A 50 0.75 -24.80 5.18
C SER A 50 -0.11 -24.44 3.96
N GLN A 51 0.07 -23.24 3.40
CA GLN A 51 -0.79 -22.69 2.34
C GLN A 51 -0.16 -22.77 0.94
N PHE A 52 1.16 -22.94 0.84
CA PHE A 52 1.89 -22.94 -0.42
C PHE A 52 2.78 -24.18 -0.53
N SER A 53 2.88 -24.76 -1.72
CA SER A 53 3.63 -25.99 -2.02
C SER A 53 5.16 -25.77 -2.14
N GLY A 54 5.65 -24.63 -1.63
CA GLY A 54 7.01 -24.12 -1.80
C GLY A 54 7.05 -22.93 -2.76
N GLN A 55 8.25 -22.36 -2.97
CA GLN A 55 8.52 -21.17 -3.84
C GLN A 55 8.32 -19.80 -3.19
N MET A 56 8.00 -19.74 -1.90
CA MET A 56 7.90 -18.47 -1.15
C MET A 56 9.17 -18.22 -0.33
N GLU A 57 9.71 -17.02 -0.42
CA GLU A 57 10.87 -16.58 0.36
C GLU A 57 10.52 -15.34 1.19
N ILE A 58 10.64 -15.46 2.52
CA ILE A 58 10.55 -14.31 3.42
C ILE A 58 11.89 -13.57 3.35
N TYR A 59 11.88 -12.35 2.83
CA TYR A 59 13.11 -11.58 2.64
C TYR A 59 13.27 -10.44 3.66
N ASP A 60 12.19 -9.98 4.28
CA ASP A 60 12.22 -8.84 5.21
C ASP A 60 10.96 -8.79 6.10
N THR A 61 10.87 -7.79 6.98
CA THR A 61 9.70 -7.49 7.81
C THR A 61 9.24 -6.04 7.62
N LEU A 62 7.95 -5.81 7.83
CA LEU A 62 7.34 -4.49 7.82
C LEU A 62 6.73 -4.21 9.20
N TYR A 63 7.16 -3.11 9.83
CA TYR A 63 6.55 -2.58 11.05
C TYR A 63 5.72 -1.34 10.71
N ASP A 64 4.40 -1.41 10.93
CA ASP A 64 3.49 -0.30 10.71
C ASP A 64 3.42 0.64 11.93
N ASN A 65 4.51 1.36 12.15
CA ASN A 65 4.65 2.31 13.26
C ASN A 65 3.72 3.53 13.18
N MET A 66 3.11 3.80 12.02
CA MET A 66 2.22 4.95 11.81
C MET A 66 0.75 4.58 11.63
N GLY A 67 0.40 3.29 11.70
CA GLY A 67 -0.98 2.84 11.52
C GLY A 67 -1.50 3.07 10.09
N ASN A 68 -0.63 3.00 9.09
CA ASN A 68 -1.00 3.11 7.69
C ASN A 68 -1.80 1.89 7.21
N PHE A 69 -1.63 0.75 7.90
CA PHE A 69 -2.30 -0.51 7.62
C PHE A 69 -3.24 -0.87 8.79
N ASN A 70 -4.53 -0.91 8.50
CA ASN A 70 -5.54 -1.25 9.51
C ASN A 70 -5.46 -2.72 9.96
N GLY A 71 -4.86 -3.61 9.15
CA GLY A 71 -4.89 -5.05 9.36
C GLY A 71 -3.84 -5.62 10.33
N PHE A 72 -2.67 -4.98 10.48
CA PHE A 72 -1.55 -5.55 11.23
C PHE A 72 -0.63 -4.50 11.86
N GLU A 73 0.19 -4.92 12.83
CA GLU A 73 1.30 -4.11 13.38
C GLU A 73 2.62 -4.53 12.73
N TYR A 74 2.83 -5.84 12.58
CA TYR A 74 3.98 -6.43 11.89
C TYR A 74 3.50 -7.36 10.77
N ALA A 75 4.22 -7.35 9.66
CA ALA A 75 4.04 -8.29 8.56
C ALA A 75 5.39 -8.84 8.11
N ALA A 76 5.41 -10.09 7.65
CA ALA A 76 6.51 -10.63 6.88
C ALA A 76 6.35 -10.18 5.41
N LYS A 77 7.46 -9.73 4.81
CA LYS A 77 7.54 -9.43 3.39
C LYS A 77 8.01 -10.68 2.65
N VAL A 78 7.20 -11.14 1.72
CA VAL A 78 7.37 -12.42 1.05
C VAL A 78 7.45 -12.19 -0.44
N THR A 79 8.32 -12.92 -1.13
CA THR A 79 8.39 -12.93 -2.59
C THR A 79 8.08 -14.34 -3.10
N ASN A 80 7.26 -14.42 -4.15
CA ASN A 80 7.09 -15.65 -4.91
C ASN A 80 8.22 -15.76 -5.93
N THR A 81 9.15 -16.67 -5.68
CA THR A 81 10.38 -16.85 -6.48
C THR A 81 10.14 -17.32 -7.92
N THR A 82 8.92 -17.77 -8.26
CA THR A 82 8.56 -18.24 -9.60
C THR A 82 8.08 -17.12 -10.52
N ASN A 83 7.29 -16.18 -10.00
CA ASN A 83 6.70 -15.08 -10.79
C ASN A 83 7.19 -13.69 -10.38
N GLY A 84 7.93 -13.56 -9.27
CA GLY A 84 8.48 -12.31 -8.76
C GLY A 84 7.50 -11.44 -7.97
N VAL A 85 6.28 -11.93 -7.70
CA VAL A 85 5.26 -11.16 -6.97
C VAL A 85 5.64 -11.04 -5.50
N ASP A 86 5.72 -9.80 -5.02
CA ASP A 86 5.92 -9.47 -3.62
C ASP A 86 4.57 -9.25 -2.92
N PHE A 87 4.42 -9.80 -1.72
CA PHE A 87 3.21 -9.72 -0.93
C PHE A 87 3.51 -9.75 0.58
N LEU A 88 2.47 -9.52 1.38
CA LEU A 88 2.57 -9.51 2.84
C LEU A 88 1.90 -10.75 3.43
N VAL A 89 2.47 -11.26 4.51
CA VAL A 89 1.85 -12.28 5.38
C VAL A 89 1.85 -11.74 6.80
N TYR A 90 0.69 -11.74 7.45
CA TYR A 90 0.54 -11.15 8.78
C TYR A 90 -0.60 -11.77 9.58
N GLU A 91 -0.56 -11.55 10.89
CA GLU A 91 -1.65 -11.90 11.80
C GLU A 91 -2.66 -10.73 11.84
N GLN A 92 -3.91 -10.98 11.48
CA GLN A 92 -4.95 -9.94 11.55
C GLN A 92 -5.18 -9.50 13.00
N LYS A 93 -5.17 -8.18 13.23
CA LYS A 93 -5.39 -7.58 14.56
C LYS A 93 -6.71 -8.02 15.21
N ASP A 94 -7.78 -8.18 14.43
CA ASP A 94 -9.12 -8.41 14.96
C ASP A 94 -9.40 -9.87 15.31
N THR A 95 -8.87 -10.81 14.51
CA THR A 95 -9.15 -12.25 14.64
C THR A 95 -7.98 -13.05 15.21
N GLY A 96 -6.75 -12.53 15.10
CA GLY A 96 -5.53 -13.29 15.39
C GLY A 96 -5.22 -14.34 14.34
N GLU A 97 -5.90 -14.35 13.19
CA GLU A 97 -5.66 -15.32 12.12
C GLU A 97 -4.56 -14.84 11.18
N MET A 98 -3.72 -15.78 10.74
CA MET A 98 -2.72 -15.51 9.71
C MET A 98 -3.39 -15.40 8.35
N VAL A 99 -3.08 -14.35 7.60
CA VAL A 99 -3.54 -14.12 6.24
C VAL A 99 -2.40 -13.63 5.36
N ASP A 100 -2.64 -13.63 4.05
CA ASP A 100 -1.73 -13.10 3.06
C ASP A 100 -2.44 -12.17 2.06
N THR A 101 -1.65 -11.37 1.34
CA THR A 101 -2.13 -10.49 0.27
C THR A 101 -1.73 -10.99 -1.12
N TYR A 102 -1.38 -12.27 -1.28
CA TYR A 102 -0.74 -12.79 -2.49
C TYR A 102 -1.61 -12.59 -3.73
N ALA A 103 -2.90 -12.94 -3.64
CA ALA A 103 -3.82 -12.82 -4.78
C ALA A 103 -4.02 -11.37 -5.21
N VAL A 104 -4.22 -10.43 -4.27
CA VAL A 104 -4.32 -9.00 -4.58
C VAL A 104 -3.03 -8.51 -5.23
N SER A 105 -1.87 -8.77 -4.62
CA SER A 105 -0.58 -8.33 -5.17
C SER A 105 -0.32 -8.90 -6.58
N PHE A 106 -0.68 -10.16 -6.82
CA PHE A 106 -0.59 -10.79 -8.14
C PHE A 106 -1.46 -10.06 -9.18
N PHE A 107 -2.72 -9.74 -8.85
CA PHE A 107 -3.60 -9.04 -9.78
C PHE A 107 -3.20 -7.58 -10.00
N GLU A 108 -2.71 -6.89 -8.97
CA GLU A 108 -2.17 -5.53 -9.08
C GLU A 108 -0.97 -5.47 -10.01
N GLU A 109 -0.01 -6.40 -9.84
CA GLU A 109 1.17 -6.48 -10.70
C GLU A 109 0.80 -6.86 -12.14
N LYS A 110 -0.08 -7.85 -12.31
CA LYS A 110 -0.59 -8.25 -13.63
C LYS A 110 -1.27 -7.09 -14.35
N LEU A 111 -2.14 -6.35 -13.67
CA LEU A 111 -2.79 -5.17 -14.24
C LEU A 111 -1.77 -4.10 -14.61
N ASN A 112 -0.87 -3.77 -13.68
CA ASN A 112 0.16 -2.77 -13.90
C ASN A 112 1.00 -3.09 -15.15
N ASN A 113 1.45 -4.34 -15.29
CA ASN A 113 2.25 -4.78 -16.44
C ASN A 113 1.50 -4.67 -17.78
N LEU A 114 0.17 -4.78 -17.78
CA LEU A 114 -0.64 -4.64 -18.98
C LEU A 114 -0.81 -3.18 -19.42
N ILE A 115 -0.80 -2.22 -18.50
CA ILE A 115 -1.23 -0.84 -18.76
C ILE A 115 -0.12 0.21 -18.62
N ILE A 116 1.01 -0.15 -18.00
CA ILE A 116 2.03 0.81 -17.59
C ILE A 116 2.61 1.60 -18.78
N ASP A 117 2.81 0.93 -19.91
CA ASP A 117 3.39 1.55 -21.12
C ASP A 117 2.38 2.50 -21.79
N ASP A 118 1.09 2.15 -21.81
CA ASP A 118 0.02 3.02 -22.30
C ASP A 118 -0.13 4.28 -21.45
N ILE A 119 -0.03 4.13 -20.13
CA ILE A 119 -0.07 5.25 -19.19
C ILE A 119 1.16 6.13 -19.39
N LYS A 120 2.37 5.57 -19.43
CA LYS A 120 3.61 6.35 -19.64
C LYS A 120 3.63 7.05 -21.00
N THR A 121 3.05 6.44 -22.03
CA THR A 121 2.93 7.07 -23.35
C THR A 121 2.01 8.31 -23.30
N ARG A 122 0.90 8.23 -22.57
CA ARG A 122 -0.08 9.32 -22.48
C ARG A 122 0.30 10.37 -21.44
N PHE A 123 0.88 9.92 -20.34
CA PHE A 123 1.26 10.69 -19.16
C PHE A 123 2.75 10.50 -18.90
N SER A 124 3.59 10.95 -19.84
CA SER A 124 5.06 10.86 -19.74
C SER A 124 5.65 11.62 -18.53
N GLU A 125 4.86 12.50 -17.92
CA GLU A 125 5.19 13.27 -16.71
C GLU A 125 4.68 12.59 -15.43
N ALA A 126 4.16 11.36 -15.50
CA ALA A 126 3.70 10.60 -14.34
C ALA A 126 4.88 10.27 -13.42
N GLU A 127 4.79 10.72 -12.17
CA GLU A 127 5.80 10.43 -11.14
C GLU A 127 5.55 9.08 -10.48
N MET A 128 4.27 8.72 -10.32
CA MET A 128 3.84 7.48 -9.72
C MET A 128 2.60 6.96 -10.43
N ILE A 129 2.54 5.64 -10.59
CA ILE A 129 1.41 4.90 -11.15
C ILE A 129 1.19 3.71 -10.22
N VAL A 130 -0.02 3.56 -9.70
CA VAL A 130 -0.39 2.45 -8.81
C VAL A 130 -1.69 1.85 -9.31
N SER A 131 -1.69 0.55 -9.52
CA SER A 131 -2.90 -0.25 -9.72
C SER A 131 -3.28 -0.87 -8.37
N SER A 132 -4.53 -0.72 -7.95
CA SER A 132 -4.96 -1.19 -6.63
C SER A 132 -6.33 -1.85 -6.65
N TYR A 133 -6.51 -2.87 -5.83
CA TYR A 133 -7.80 -3.52 -5.57
C TYR A 133 -8.24 -3.28 -4.12
N SER A 134 -8.83 -2.10 -3.85
CA SER A 134 -9.25 -1.73 -2.50
C SER A 134 -10.63 -2.28 -2.13
N GLY A 135 -10.78 -2.76 -0.90
CA GLY A 135 -12.08 -3.19 -0.35
C GLY A 135 -12.69 -4.38 -1.08
N THR A 136 -11.85 -5.28 -1.59
CA THR A 136 -12.28 -6.44 -2.36
C THR A 136 -12.22 -7.71 -1.51
N ASP A 137 -13.08 -8.67 -1.82
CA ASP A 137 -13.07 -9.97 -1.16
C ASP A 137 -11.95 -10.90 -1.71
N ILE A 138 -11.07 -10.41 -2.61
CA ILE A 138 -10.01 -11.20 -3.25
C ILE A 138 -9.16 -11.93 -2.21
N ASP A 139 -8.69 -11.22 -1.18
CA ASP A 139 -7.82 -11.80 -0.14
C ASP A 139 -8.54 -12.88 0.69
N SER A 140 -9.87 -12.88 0.73
CA SER A 140 -10.66 -13.91 1.43
C SER A 140 -11.08 -15.06 0.52
N GLU A 141 -11.23 -14.81 -0.78
CA GLU A 141 -11.66 -15.79 -1.77
C GLU A 141 -10.48 -16.61 -2.31
N TYR A 142 -9.30 -15.99 -2.39
CA TYR A 142 -8.09 -16.57 -2.99
C TYR A 142 -6.92 -16.56 -2.01
N VAL A 143 -7.03 -17.40 -0.97
CA VAL A 143 -5.99 -17.59 0.06
C VAL A 143 -5.02 -18.69 -0.36
N GLY A 144 -3.71 -18.46 -0.20
CA GLY A 144 -2.71 -19.50 -0.44
C GLY A 144 -2.43 -19.80 -1.92
N GLU A 145 -1.85 -20.97 -2.19
CA GLU A 145 -1.60 -21.44 -3.55
C GLU A 145 -2.87 -22.02 -4.17
N VAL A 146 -3.73 -21.13 -4.67
CA VAL A 146 -4.94 -21.46 -5.41
C VAL A 146 -4.81 -21.13 -6.89
N ALA A 147 -5.62 -21.78 -7.72
CA ALA A 147 -5.73 -21.41 -9.12
C ALA A 147 -6.41 -20.04 -9.24
N LEU A 148 -5.62 -19.02 -9.54
CA LEU A 148 -6.13 -17.66 -9.73
C LEU A 148 -6.85 -17.54 -11.09
N PRO A 149 -8.05 -16.93 -11.14
CA PRO A 149 -8.77 -16.69 -12.38
C PRO A 149 -8.04 -15.67 -13.27
N ASN A 150 -8.58 -15.44 -14.47
CA ASN A 150 -8.13 -14.30 -15.27
C ASN A 150 -8.63 -13.00 -14.64
N ILE A 151 -7.91 -11.91 -14.90
CA ILE A 151 -8.25 -10.59 -14.36
C ILE A 151 -9.61 -10.09 -14.87
N GLN A 152 -10.02 -10.52 -16.08
CA GLN A 152 -11.31 -10.22 -16.68
C GLN A 152 -12.49 -10.91 -15.99
N ASP A 153 -12.22 -12.06 -15.37
CA ASP A 153 -13.23 -12.88 -14.70
C ASP A 153 -13.47 -12.41 -13.25
N LEU A 154 -12.66 -11.48 -12.76
CA LEU A 154 -12.80 -10.90 -11.43
C LEU A 154 -14.01 -9.97 -11.36
N ASN A 155 -14.91 -10.25 -10.42
CA ASN A 155 -16.05 -9.38 -10.14
C ASN A 155 -15.68 -8.21 -9.20
N VAL A 156 -14.54 -7.57 -9.45
CA VAL A 156 -14.03 -6.45 -8.66
C VAL A 156 -13.50 -5.34 -9.56
N SER A 157 -13.57 -4.10 -9.10
CA SER A 157 -13.17 -2.92 -9.89
C SER A 157 -11.82 -2.38 -9.39
N PRO A 158 -10.72 -2.51 -10.16
CA PRO A 158 -9.46 -1.89 -9.80
C PRO A 158 -9.53 -0.37 -9.90
N THR A 159 -8.69 0.30 -9.10
CA THR A 159 -8.40 1.72 -9.23
C THR A 159 -6.95 1.91 -9.70
N ILE A 160 -6.80 2.60 -10.83
CA ILE A 160 -5.52 3.01 -11.40
C ILE A 160 -5.28 4.48 -11.02
N SER A 161 -4.33 4.72 -10.14
CA SER A 161 -3.96 6.05 -9.66
C SER A 161 -2.69 6.53 -10.35
N ILE A 162 -2.74 7.76 -10.87
CA ILE A 162 -1.65 8.41 -11.62
C ILE A 162 -1.36 9.76 -10.98
N TRP A 163 -0.13 9.98 -10.51
CA TRP A 163 0.29 11.24 -9.92
C TRP A 163 1.12 12.07 -10.90
N LEU A 164 0.74 13.33 -11.04
CA LEU A 164 1.35 14.28 -11.97
C LEU A 164 1.79 15.54 -11.23
N ASN A 165 3.08 15.86 -11.30
CA ASN A 165 3.63 17.08 -10.71
C ASN A 165 3.48 18.29 -11.64
N ARG A 166 2.23 18.58 -11.97
CA ARG A 166 1.80 19.73 -12.76
C ARG A 166 0.31 19.97 -12.55
N GLY A 167 -0.17 21.14 -12.95
CA GLY A 167 -1.60 21.42 -13.06
C GLY A 167 -2.30 20.61 -14.16
N ARG A 168 -3.63 20.58 -14.09
CA ARG A 168 -4.49 19.89 -15.07
C ARG A 168 -4.39 20.56 -16.44
N LYS A 169 -4.26 19.74 -17.49
CA LYS A 169 -4.24 20.20 -18.89
C LYS A 169 -5.58 19.87 -19.55
N ALA A 170 -6.03 20.73 -20.48
CA ALA A 170 -7.31 20.54 -21.18
C ALA A 170 -7.44 19.18 -21.90
N ASN A 171 -6.31 18.61 -22.34
CA ASN A 171 -6.29 17.32 -23.05
C ASN A 171 -6.21 16.10 -22.12
N ASP A 172 -6.12 16.27 -20.80
CA ASP A 172 -6.00 15.13 -19.87
C ASP A 172 -7.26 14.27 -19.86
N GLU A 173 -8.44 14.87 -19.93
CA GLU A 173 -9.70 14.11 -20.01
C GLU A 173 -9.74 13.20 -21.23
N LYS A 174 -9.27 13.68 -22.37
CA LYS A 174 -9.20 12.88 -23.59
C LYS A 174 -8.27 11.68 -23.40
N LYS A 175 -7.10 11.89 -22.80
CA LYS A 175 -6.14 10.82 -22.50
C LYS A 175 -6.71 9.77 -21.54
N ILE A 176 -7.48 10.19 -20.54
CA ILE A 176 -8.16 9.27 -19.63
C ILE A 176 -9.21 8.45 -20.38
N ASN A 177 -10.03 9.08 -21.23
CA ASN A 177 -11.02 8.33 -22.02
C ASN A 177 -10.35 7.33 -22.98
N GLU A 178 -9.26 7.72 -23.63
CA GLU A 178 -8.47 6.80 -24.47
C GLU A 178 -7.88 5.64 -23.66
N LEU A 179 -7.50 5.85 -22.40
CA LEU A 179 -7.05 4.79 -21.50
C LEU A 179 -8.23 3.88 -21.08
N ILE A 180 -9.41 4.45 -20.82
CA ILE A 180 -10.64 3.67 -20.57
C ILE A 180 -10.95 2.76 -21.75
N ASP A 181 -10.81 3.26 -22.97
CA ASP A 181 -11.05 2.46 -24.16
C ASP A 181 -10.10 1.26 -24.23
N ILE A 182 -8.80 1.44 -23.93
CA ILE A 182 -7.83 0.33 -23.82
C ILE A 182 -8.23 -0.68 -22.75
N LEU A 183 -8.59 -0.20 -21.55
CA LEU A 183 -8.99 -1.09 -20.46
C LEU A 183 -10.22 -1.92 -20.83
N LYS A 184 -11.15 -1.35 -21.61
CA LYS A 184 -12.35 -2.04 -22.11
C LYS A 184 -12.07 -3.00 -23.26
N SER A 185 -11.28 -2.60 -24.26
CA SER A 185 -11.19 -3.33 -25.53
C SER A 185 -9.97 -4.23 -25.63
N GLU A 186 -8.87 -3.88 -24.99
CA GLU A 186 -7.61 -4.63 -25.07
C GLU A 186 -7.37 -5.45 -23.81
N VAL A 187 -7.60 -4.85 -22.63
CA VAL A 187 -7.50 -5.55 -21.35
C VAL A 187 -8.79 -6.29 -21.01
N GLU A 188 -9.92 -5.88 -21.60
CA GLU A 188 -11.25 -6.48 -21.39
C GLU A 188 -11.71 -6.47 -19.92
N LEU A 189 -11.33 -5.44 -19.16
CA LEU A 189 -11.82 -5.28 -17.79
C LEU A 189 -13.30 -4.86 -17.78
N PRO A 190 -14.16 -5.52 -16.99
CA PRO A 190 -15.58 -5.18 -16.92
C PRO A 190 -15.81 -3.79 -16.34
N HIS A 191 -15.03 -3.45 -15.31
CA HIS A 191 -15.11 -2.19 -14.58
C HIS A 191 -13.72 -1.73 -14.18
N ALA A 192 -13.48 -0.42 -14.13
CA ALA A 192 -12.28 0.16 -13.56
C ALA A 192 -12.48 1.64 -13.24
N SER A 193 -11.70 2.15 -12.29
CA SER A 193 -11.58 3.58 -12.00
C SER A 193 -10.19 4.09 -12.34
N ILE A 194 -10.09 5.23 -13.01
CA ILE A 194 -8.85 5.95 -13.22
C ILE A 194 -8.91 7.24 -12.41
N LYS A 195 -7.91 7.42 -11.56
CA LYS A 195 -7.72 8.60 -10.71
C LYS A 195 -6.43 9.30 -11.11
N VAL A 196 -6.54 10.55 -11.55
CA VAL A 196 -5.38 11.40 -11.86
C VAL A 196 -5.28 12.50 -10.81
N GLU A 197 -4.17 12.53 -10.08
CA GLU A 197 -3.89 13.49 -9.02
C GLU A 197 -2.85 14.52 -9.48
N TYR A 198 -3.19 15.81 -9.38
CA TYR A 198 -2.34 16.92 -9.81
C TYR A 198 -1.70 17.61 -8.60
N GLN A 199 -0.36 17.61 -8.54
CA GLN A 199 0.41 18.15 -7.39
C GLN A 199 1.03 19.53 -7.65
N GLY A 200 1.22 19.92 -8.91
CA GLY A 200 1.94 21.15 -9.30
C GLY A 200 1.05 22.28 -9.80
N GLY A 201 -0.21 22.34 -9.35
CA GLY A 201 -1.27 23.17 -9.92
C GLY A 201 -1.82 24.25 -8.98
N ASN A 202 -2.81 25.00 -9.46
CA ASN A 202 -3.65 25.83 -8.58
C ASN A 202 -4.49 24.91 -7.67
N GLU A 203 -4.96 25.40 -6.52
CA GLU A 203 -5.80 24.62 -5.57
C GLU A 203 -7.04 23.95 -6.22
N ASN A 204 -7.48 24.43 -7.39
CA ASN A 204 -8.60 23.90 -8.16
C ASN A 204 -8.25 22.81 -9.20
N ASP A 205 -6.97 22.51 -9.42
CA ASP A 205 -6.56 21.48 -10.40
C ASP A 205 -6.93 20.06 -9.90
N GLY A 206 -7.01 19.88 -8.59
CA GLY A 206 -7.79 18.84 -7.92
C GLY A 206 -7.45 17.40 -8.29
N ILE A 207 -8.45 16.53 -8.18
CA ILE A 207 -8.38 15.12 -8.57
C ILE A 207 -9.35 14.93 -9.74
N LEU A 208 -8.90 14.29 -10.81
CA LEU A 208 -9.76 13.90 -11.92
C LEU A 208 -10.02 12.39 -11.84
N ILE A 209 -11.28 12.02 -11.62
CA ILE A 209 -11.72 10.63 -11.52
C ILE A 209 -12.65 10.31 -12.69
N ARG A 210 -12.47 9.13 -13.28
CA ARG A 210 -13.39 8.53 -14.25
C ARG A 210 -13.54 7.05 -13.95
N GLU A 211 -14.76 6.57 -14.00
CA GLU A 211 -15.13 5.17 -13.79
C GLU A 211 -16.01 4.69 -14.94
N TYR A 212 -16.07 3.37 -15.12
CA TYR A 212 -16.99 2.73 -16.06
C TYR A 212 -17.39 1.33 -15.60
#